data_AF-A0A0J7YP74-F1
#
_entry.id   AF-A0A0J7YP74-F1
#
_cell.length_a   1.000
_cell.length_b   1.000
_cell.length_c   1.000
_cell.angle_alpha   90.00
_cell.angle_beta   90.00
_cell.angle_gamma   90.00
#
_symmetry.space_group_name_H-M   'P 1'
#
loop_
_entity.id
_entity.type
_entity.pdbx_description
1 polymer ?
#
loop_
_entity_poly.entity_id
_entity_poly.type
_entity_poly.pdbx_seq_one_letter_code
_entity_poly.pdbx_strand_id
1 'polypeptide(L)'
;QSATDPKTGMIDMDTFITGMSSSMRQEIAKQAATLSTVVDQLPSSTIRGVHLLRKFNEALPADAENLQWNEFKRVVDFLADQGNIRIRERRLGDNCEIRRLG
;
A
#
# COMPACT_ATOMS: atom_id res chain seq x y z
N GLN A 1 -16.19 45.37 24.72
CA GLN A 1 -15.55 45.20 23.40
C GLN A 1 -15.26 43.71 23.24
N SER A 2 -15.93 43.08 22.27
CA SER A 2 -15.90 41.64 22.00
C SER A 2 -14.69 41.26 21.16
N ALA A 3 -14.07 40.13 21.51
CA ALA A 3 -13.32 39.27 20.59
C ALA A 3 -13.56 37.81 20.99
N THR A 4 -14.78 37.34 20.68
CA THR A 4 -15.11 35.97 20.25
C THR A 4 -14.09 35.55 19.16
N ASP A 5 -13.49 34.36 19.05
CA ASP A 5 -13.84 32.98 19.40
C ASP A 5 -12.56 32.10 19.45
N PRO A 6 -12.55 30.98 20.20
CA PRO A 6 -11.57 29.92 20.06
C PRO A 6 -11.95 29.02 18.87
N LYS A 7 -11.29 29.18 17.72
CA LYS A 7 -11.35 28.20 16.62
C LYS A 7 -10.15 27.26 16.68
N THR A 8 -10.13 26.38 17.67
CA THR A 8 -9.53 25.04 17.51
C THR A 8 -10.41 24.27 16.52
N GLY A 9 -10.34 24.65 15.25
CA GLY A 9 -11.26 24.27 14.18
C GLY A 9 -10.57 23.53 13.05
N MET A 10 -9.58 22.68 13.36
CA MET A 10 -9.21 21.58 12.48
C MET A 10 -9.47 20.27 13.22
N ILE A 11 -10.73 20.07 13.58
CA ILE A 11 -11.25 18.71 13.62
C ILE A 11 -11.29 18.31 12.15
N ASP A 12 -10.31 17.51 11.74
CA ASP A 12 -10.33 16.79 10.47
C ASP A 12 -11.52 15.81 10.55
N MET A 13 -12.71 16.31 10.22
CA MET A 13 -13.94 15.52 10.06
C MET A 13 -13.89 14.73 8.76
N ASP A 14 -12.84 13.93 8.55
CA ASP A 14 -12.79 12.92 7.49
C ASP A 14 -12.96 11.51 8.09
N THR A 15 -13.80 11.43 9.12
CA THR A 15 -14.35 10.18 9.63
C THR A 15 -15.85 10.23 9.39
N PHE A 16 -16.43 9.12 8.91
CA PHE A 16 -17.82 8.89 8.50
C PHE A 16 -17.99 9.01 6.97
N ILE A 17 -17.69 8.00 6.15
CA ILE A 17 -18.16 6.61 6.17
C ILE A 17 -17.25 5.80 5.20
N THR A 18 -16.85 4.58 5.58
CA THR A 18 -15.94 3.62 4.88
C THR A 18 -14.42 3.72 5.11
N GLY A 19 -13.97 3.78 6.38
CA GLY A 19 -12.71 3.16 6.87
C GLY A 19 -11.34 3.64 6.34
N MET A 20 -11.27 4.47 5.30
CA MET A 20 -10.04 5.01 4.72
C MET A 20 -10.32 6.41 4.14
N SER A 21 -9.51 7.40 4.49
CA SER A 21 -9.58 8.74 3.89
C SER A 21 -9.27 8.69 2.39
N SER A 22 -9.80 9.65 1.62
CA SER A 22 -9.54 9.74 0.17
C SER A 22 -8.04 9.83 -0.13
N SER A 23 -7.31 10.60 0.67
CA SER A 23 -5.85 10.75 0.59
C SER A 23 -5.13 9.41 0.75
N MET A 24 -5.56 8.58 1.72
CA MET A 24 -4.97 7.26 1.93
C MET A 24 -5.24 6.31 0.76
N ARG A 25 -6.42 6.39 0.13
CA ARG A 25 -6.72 5.61 -1.09
C ARG A 25 -5.84 6.02 -2.27
N GLN A 26 -5.62 7.33 -2.46
CA GLN A 26 -4.73 7.82 -3.51
C GLN A 26 -3.30 7.37 -3.29
N GLU A 27 -2.84 7.37 -2.04
CA GLU A 27 -1.50 6.93 -1.68
C GLU A 27 -1.31 5.43 -1.93
N ILE A 28 -2.26 4.59 -1.50
CA ILE A 28 -2.24 3.15 -1.81
C ILE A 28 -2.28 2.91 -3.32
N ALA A 29 -3.09 3.64 -4.09
CA ALA A 29 -3.14 3.49 -5.54
C ALA A 29 -1.81 3.86 -6.22
N LYS A 30 -1.13 4.92 -5.73
CA LYS A 30 0.20 5.31 -6.22
C LYS A 30 1.24 4.23 -5.90
N GLN A 31 1.25 3.72 -4.68
CA GLN A 31 2.14 2.63 -4.26
C GLN A 31 1.84 1.34 -5.04
N ALA A 32 0.57 1.07 -5.34
CA ALA A 32 0.15 -0.07 -6.15
C ALA A 32 0.65 0.04 -7.60
N ALA A 33 0.64 1.24 -8.20
CA ALA A 33 1.22 1.44 -9.53
C ALA A 33 2.73 1.16 -9.56
N THR A 34 3.46 1.64 -8.54
CA THR A 34 4.90 1.34 -8.38
C THR A 34 5.11 -0.16 -8.20
N LEU A 35 4.32 -0.80 -7.33
CA LEU A 35 4.42 -2.22 -7.06
C LEU A 35 4.08 -3.07 -8.31
N SER A 36 3.11 -2.66 -9.12
CA SER A 36 2.82 -3.30 -10.41
C SER A 36 4.05 -3.27 -11.31
N THR A 37 4.71 -2.11 -11.41
CA THR A 37 5.92 -1.95 -12.23
C THR A 37 7.06 -2.85 -11.73
N VAL A 38 7.24 -2.95 -10.40
CA VAL A 38 8.22 -3.85 -9.80
C VAL A 38 7.90 -5.31 -10.10
N VAL A 39 6.63 -5.72 -9.96
CA VAL A 39 6.17 -7.08 -10.29
C VAL A 39 6.39 -7.38 -11.78
N ASP A 40 6.19 -6.38 -12.65
CA ASP A 40 6.34 -6.54 -14.09
C ASP A 40 7.78 -6.73 -14.55
N GLN A 41 8.73 -6.11 -13.83
CA GLN A 41 10.17 -6.21 -14.09
C GLN A 41 10.80 -7.50 -13.57
N LEU A 42 10.10 -8.25 -12.73
CA LEU A 42 10.64 -9.47 -12.15
C LEU A 42 10.50 -10.67 -13.12
N PRO A 43 11.56 -11.47 -13.31
CA PRO A 43 11.56 -12.56 -14.29
C PRO A 43 10.73 -13.78 -13.84
N SER A 44 10.39 -13.86 -12.54
CA SER A 44 9.62 -14.96 -11.99
C SER A 44 8.15 -14.60 -11.88
N SER A 45 7.28 -15.49 -12.36
CA SER A 45 5.83 -15.37 -12.20
C SER A 45 5.37 -15.54 -10.76
N THR A 46 6.17 -16.17 -9.90
CA THR A 46 5.87 -16.41 -8.49
C THR A 46 6.99 -15.87 -7.61
N ILE A 47 6.63 -15.05 -6.62
CA ILE A 47 7.55 -14.32 -5.76
C ILE A 47 7.09 -14.40 -4.31
N ARG A 48 8.06 -14.50 -3.40
CA ARG A 48 7.83 -14.41 -1.96
C ARG A 48 7.56 -12.96 -1.55
N GLY A 49 6.58 -12.76 -0.69
CA GLY A 49 6.17 -11.47 -0.16
C GLY A 49 7.31 -10.65 0.43
N VAL A 50 8.15 -11.25 1.27
CA VAL A 50 9.37 -10.61 1.80
C VAL A 50 10.30 -10.06 0.72
N HIS A 51 10.48 -10.82 -0.36
CA HIS A 51 11.37 -10.43 -1.42
C HIS A 51 10.74 -9.32 -2.26
N LEU A 52 9.42 -9.39 -2.47
CA LEU A 52 8.69 -8.32 -3.15
C LEU A 52 8.70 -7.03 -2.34
N LEU A 53 8.50 -7.09 -1.03
CA LEU A 53 8.60 -5.94 -0.14
C LEU A 53 9.99 -5.30 -0.23
N ARG A 54 11.04 -6.12 -0.16
CA ARG A 54 12.42 -5.62 -0.29
C ARG A 54 12.63 -4.95 -1.65
N LYS A 55 12.18 -5.56 -2.74
CA LYS A 55 12.29 -4.99 -4.10
C LYS A 55 11.50 -3.71 -4.26
N PHE A 56 10.33 -3.63 -3.62
CA PHE A 56 9.52 -2.43 -3.58
C PHE A 56 10.25 -1.30 -2.84
N ASN A 57 10.77 -1.56 -1.64
CA ASN A 57 11.54 -0.58 -0.87
C ASN A 57 12.84 -0.17 -1.58
N GLU A 58 13.51 -1.09 -2.29
CA GLU A 58 14.67 -0.78 -3.15
C GLU A 58 14.30 0.11 -4.35
N ALA A 59 13.05 0.08 -4.81
CA ALA A 59 12.54 0.89 -5.91
C ALA A 59 11.98 2.25 -5.44
N LEU A 60 11.87 2.47 -4.13
CA LEU A 60 11.46 3.75 -3.57
C LEU A 60 12.62 4.78 -3.67
N PRO A 61 12.30 6.08 -3.77
CA PRO A 61 13.29 7.16 -3.66
C PRO A 61 14.09 7.07 -2.34
N ALA A 62 15.33 7.54 -2.34
CA ALA A 62 16.21 7.48 -1.15
C ALA A 62 15.68 8.29 0.07
N ASP A 63 14.77 9.22 -0.17
CA ASP A 63 14.06 10.06 0.80
C ASP A 63 12.71 9.47 1.24
N ALA A 64 12.27 8.36 0.65
CA ALA A 64 11.02 7.71 1.02
C ALA A 64 11.22 6.73 2.19
N GLU A 65 10.27 6.70 3.11
CA GLU A 65 10.28 5.74 4.20
C GLU A 65 10.01 4.33 3.68
N ASN A 66 10.79 3.36 4.20
CA ASN A 66 10.58 1.96 3.91
C ASN A 66 9.23 1.51 4.43
N LEU A 67 8.42 0.92 3.56
CA LEU A 67 7.15 0.36 3.97
C LEU A 67 7.35 -0.83 4.91
N GLN A 68 6.54 -0.88 5.96
CA GLN A 68 6.45 -2.06 6.83
C GLN A 68 5.55 -3.13 6.18
N TRP A 69 5.72 -4.40 6.57
CA TRP A 69 4.94 -5.52 6.03
C TRP A 69 3.42 -5.31 6.15
N ASN A 70 2.96 -4.72 7.26
CA ASN A 70 1.53 -4.47 7.48
C ASN A 70 0.93 -3.46 6.49
N GLU A 71 1.69 -2.44 6.10
CA GLU A 71 1.27 -1.44 5.12
C GLU A 71 1.37 -2.01 3.72
N PHE A 72 2.48 -2.70 3.43
CA PHE A 72 2.72 -3.35 2.15
C PHE A 72 1.64 -4.38 1.83
N LYS A 73 1.19 -5.13 2.82
CA LYS A 73 0.08 -6.07 2.68
C LYS A 73 -1.20 -5.39 2.17
N ARG A 74 -1.50 -4.16 2.59
CA ARG A 74 -2.67 -3.42 2.08
C ARG A 74 -2.52 -3.09 0.60
N VAL A 75 -1.32 -2.71 0.18
CA VAL A 75 -1.01 -2.41 -1.23
C VAL A 75 -1.09 -3.68 -2.09
N VAL A 76 -0.54 -4.79 -1.60
CA VAL A 76 -0.64 -6.11 -2.24
C VAL A 76 -2.09 -6.57 -2.35
N ASP A 77 -2.87 -6.43 -1.29
CA ASP A 77 -4.28 -6.82 -1.28
C ASP A 77 -5.08 -5.97 -2.29
N PHE A 78 -4.81 -4.67 -2.37
CA PHE A 78 -5.40 -3.80 -3.38
C PHE A 78 -5.04 -4.21 -4.82
N LEU A 79 -3.77 -4.52 -5.10
CA LEU A 79 -3.34 -5.03 -6.40
C LEU A 79 -3.97 -6.39 -6.75
N ALA A 80 -4.18 -7.24 -5.76
CA ALA A 80 -4.85 -8.52 -5.93
C ALA A 80 -6.33 -8.33 -6.27
N ASP A 81 -7.00 -7.39 -5.60
CA ASP A 81 -8.39 -7.02 -5.87
C ASP A 81 -8.57 -6.42 -7.27
N GLN A 82 -7.56 -5.70 -7.78
CA GLN A 82 -7.53 -5.21 -9.17
C GLN A 82 -7.23 -6.31 -10.21
N GLY A 83 -6.91 -7.53 -9.79
CA GLY A 83 -6.67 -8.67 -10.68
C GLY A 83 -5.27 -8.71 -11.31
N ASN A 84 -4.36 -7.82 -10.92
CA ASN A 84 -2.98 -7.77 -11.44
C ASN A 84 -2.10 -8.87 -10.85
N ILE A 85 -2.41 -9.31 -9.62
CA ILE A 85 -1.69 -10.38 -8.92
C ILE A 85 -2.67 -11.32 -8.23
N ARG A 86 -2.20 -12.52 -7.90
CA ARG A 86 -2.92 -13.51 -7.12
C ARG A 86 -2.08 -13.96 -5.93
N ILE A 87 -2.63 -13.84 -4.75
CA ILE A 87 -2.01 -14.36 -3.54
C ILE A 87 -2.33 -15.86 -3.48
N ARG A 88 -1.30 -16.71 -3.62
CA ARG A 88 -1.47 -18.17 -3.64
C ARG A 88 -1.52 -18.76 -2.25
N GLU A 89 -0.68 -18.28 -1.35
CA GLU A 89 -0.58 -18.82 0.00
C GLU A 89 -0.28 -17.69 0.97
N ARG A 90 -1.13 -17.53 1.99
CA ARG A 90 -0.86 -16.68 3.14
C ARG A 90 -0.48 -17.59 4.31
N ARG A 91 0.80 -17.94 4.43
CA ARG A 91 1.28 -18.57 5.66
C ARG A 91 1.39 -17.51 6.75
N LEU A 92 1.31 -17.93 8.01
CA LEU A 92 1.57 -17.06 9.16
C LEU A 92 2.96 -16.40 9.00
N GLY A 93 3.01 -15.08 9.22
CA GLY A 93 4.22 -14.26 9.06
C GLY A 93 4.44 -13.77 7.62
N ASP A 94 5.70 -13.63 7.23
CA ASP A 94 6.10 -12.97 5.99
C ASP A 94 6.21 -13.93 4.78
N ASN A 95 5.84 -15.21 4.99
CA ASN A 95 5.87 -16.26 3.99
C ASN A 95 4.61 -16.27 3.12
N CYS A 96 4.37 -15.16 2.43
CA CYS A 96 3.29 -15.06 1.44
C CYS A 96 3.83 -15.40 0.05
N GLU A 97 3.14 -16.23 -0.73
CA GLU A 97 3.45 -16.42 -2.16
C GLU A 97 2.50 -15.60 -3.03
N ILE A 98 3.08 -14.74 -3.86
CA ILE A 98 2.38 -13.83 -4.76
C ILE A 98 2.70 -14.25 -6.19
N ARG A 99 1.66 -14.45 -7.00
CA ARG A 99 1.78 -14.80 -8.41
C ARG A 99 1.29 -13.66 -9.27
N ARG A 100 2.07 -13.24 -10.28
CA ARG A 100 1.62 -12.27 -11.28
C ARG A 100 0.55 -12.89 -12.18
N LEU A 101 -0.50 -12.13 -12.44
CA LEU A 101 -1.49 -12.44 -13.47
C LEU A 101 -1.19 -11.50 -14.63
N GLY A 102 -0.61 -12.05 -15.71
CA GLY A 102 -0.33 -11.33 -16.95
C GLY A 102 -1.53 -11.34 -17.87
#